data_AF-A0A9X2VJG4-F1
#
_entry.id   AF-A0A9X2VJG4-F1
#
_cell.length_a   1.000
_cell.length_b   1.000
_cell.length_c   1.000
_cell.angle_alpha   90.00
_cell.angle_beta   90.00
_cell.angle_gamma   90.00
#
_symmetry.space_group_name_H-M   'P 1'
#
loop_
_entity.id
_entity.type
_entity.pdbx_description
1 polymer ?
#
loop_
_entity_poly.entity_id
_entity_poly.type
_entity_poly.pdbx_seq_one_letter_code
_entity_poly.pdbx_strand_id
1 'polypeptide(L)'
;MRNRIEWTLAERWAEVARAESAPVDADRLAAALLAVADTSRSVTRDGDLEIANAAQFVECAKAADRLAGLDPADRDVARRAGELIAEVERGRGFRWDEPVRTAALCAVAAVVAVGGAVLGGVVESVPLVVVTAVLGNLLLFATVLTARRPMWRVRAELMAPMIRAHGI
;
A
#
# COMPACT_ATOMS: atom_id res chain seq x y z
N MET A 1 16.51 3.01 21.11
CA MET A 1 15.32 2.14 20.97
C MET A 1 15.26 1.42 19.64
N ARG A 2 15.54 2.07 18.49
CA ARG A 2 15.54 1.46 17.15
C ARG A 2 16.29 0.11 17.04
N ASN A 3 17.48 0.02 17.64
CA ASN A 3 18.30 -1.21 17.64
C ASN A 3 17.61 -2.42 18.34
N ARG A 4 16.74 -2.19 19.35
CA ARG A 4 16.04 -3.27 20.03
C ARG A 4 14.91 -3.85 19.16
N ILE A 5 14.17 -3.00 18.47
CA ILE A 5 13.05 -3.40 17.62
C ILE A 5 13.56 -4.16 16.38
N GLU A 6 14.61 -3.64 15.74
CA GLU A 6 15.27 -4.31 14.62
C GLU A 6 15.79 -5.70 15.03
N TRP A 7 16.41 -5.82 16.22
CA TRP A 7 16.85 -7.11 16.75
C TRP A 7 15.68 -8.07 16.99
N THR A 8 14.59 -7.61 17.61
CA THR A 8 13.41 -8.46 17.84
C THR A 8 12.77 -8.92 16.53
N LEU A 9 12.71 -8.06 15.51
CA LEU A 9 12.18 -8.44 14.21
C LEU A 9 13.07 -9.49 13.52
N ALA A 10 14.39 -9.32 13.58
CA ALA A 10 15.33 -10.29 13.04
C ALA A 10 15.20 -11.66 13.74
N GLU A 11 15.03 -11.66 15.07
CA GLU A 11 14.78 -12.87 15.84
C GLU A 11 13.47 -13.56 15.43
N ARG A 12 12.38 -12.80 15.21
CA ARG A 12 11.12 -13.34 14.69
C ARG A 12 11.26 -13.96 13.30
N TRP A 13 12.00 -13.31 12.40
CA TRP A 13 12.28 -13.91 11.09
C TRP A 13 13.15 -15.17 11.18
N ALA A 14 14.06 -15.26 12.15
CA ALA A 14 14.81 -16.47 12.42
C ALA A 14 13.94 -17.59 13.01
N GLU A 15 12.90 -17.26 13.79
CA GLU A 15 11.86 -18.23 14.20
C GLU A 15 11.09 -18.78 13.00
N VAL A 16 10.66 -17.91 12.09
CA VAL A 16 10.00 -18.30 10.83
C VAL A 16 10.89 -19.24 10.03
N ALA A 17 12.17 -18.88 9.81
CA ALA A 17 13.10 -19.71 9.06
C ALA A 17 13.29 -21.10 9.68
N ARG A 18 13.33 -21.19 11.02
CA ARG A 18 13.39 -22.48 11.74
C ARG A 18 12.10 -23.28 11.55
N ALA A 19 10.94 -22.63 11.58
CA ALA A 19 9.65 -23.29 11.34
C ALA A 19 9.52 -23.80 9.90
N GLU A 20 10.02 -23.06 8.90
CA GLU A 20 10.05 -23.47 7.50
C GLU A 20 10.97 -24.69 7.25
N SER A 21 12.04 -24.85 8.05
CA SER A 21 12.99 -25.97 7.90
C SER A 21 12.58 -27.29 8.56
N ALA A 22 11.55 -27.28 9.41
CA ALA A 22 11.04 -28.44 10.13
C ALA A 22 9.92 -29.15 9.32
N PRO A 23 9.49 -30.38 9.70
CA PRO A 23 8.26 -30.96 9.13
C PRO A 23 7.11 -29.95 9.24
N VAL A 24 6.38 -29.74 8.14
CA VAL A 24 5.42 -28.64 7.97
C VAL A 24 4.30 -28.74 9.00
N ASP A 25 4.44 -27.96 10.08
CA ASP A 25 3.37 -27.62 11.00
C ASP A 25 2.84 -26.24 10.57
N ALA A 26 1.75 -26.26 9.80
CA ALA A 26 1.15 -25.06 9.22
C ALA A 26 0.68 -24.06 10.29
N ASP A 27 0.18 -24.56 11.43
CA ASP A 27 -0.26 -23.73 12.55
C ASP A 27 0.93 -22.99 13.17
N ARG A 28 2.01 -23.72 13.43
CA ARG A 28 3.22 -23.12 14.00
C ARG A 28 3.85 -22.08 13.08
N LEU A 29 3.93 -22.38 11.78
CA LEU A 29 4.48 -21.44 10.81
C LEU A 29 3.60 -20.19 10.68
N ALA A 30 2.28 -20.38 10.61
CA ALA A 30 1.34 -19.26 10.55
C ALA A 30 1.40 -18.39 11.81
N ALA A 31 1.49 -19.00 13.00
CA ALA A 31 1.66 -18.27 14.25
C ALA A 31 2.98 -17.45 14.28
N ALA A 32 4.09 -18.01 13.78
CA ALA A 32 5.36 -17.31 13.69
C ALA A 32 5.29 -16.11 12.72
N LEU A 33 4.63 -16.27 11.57
CA LEU A 33 4.42 -15.18 10.60
C LEU A 33 3.52 -14.07 11.16
N LEU A 34 2.46 -14.44 11.88
CA LEU A 34 1.61 -13.47 12.59
C LEU A 34 2.39 -12.71 13.66
N ALA A 35 3.29 -13.37 14.38
CA ALA A 35 4.14 -12.72 15.38
C ALA A 35 5.13 -11.71 14.76
N VAL A 36 5.65 -12.00 13.56
CA VAL A 36 6.43 -11.01 12.76
C VAL A 36 5.56 -9.79 12.49
N ALA A 37 4.36 -9.99 11.92
CA ALA A 37 3.46 -8.89 11.57
C ALA A 37 3.03 -8.05 12.78
N ASP A 38 2.74 -8.69 13.91
CA ASP A 38 2.41 -8.01 15.17
C ASP A 38 3.57 -7.17 15.69
N THR A 39 4.81 -7.68 15.59
CA THR A 39 6.02 -6.97 16.02
C THR A 39 6.34 -5.79 15.10
N SER A 40 6.04 -5.91 13.80
CA SER A 40 6.26 -4.85 12.83
C SER A 40 5.26 -3.70 13.00
N ARG A 41 3.99 -3.97 13.34
CA ARG A 41 2.94 -2.95 13.40
C ARG A 41 3.09 -2.00 14.59
N SER A 42 2.57 -0.79 14.42
CA SER A 42 2.51 0.22 15.47
C SER A 42 1.24 0.07 16.30
N VAL A 43 1.28 0.46 17.56
CA VAL A 43 0.13 0.38 18.47
C VAL A 43 -0.54 1.75 18.55
N THR A 44 -1.84 1.81 18.29
CA THR A 44 -2.66 3.02 18.44
C THR A 44 -2.94 3.31 19.92
N ARG A 45 -3.55 4.47 20.20
CA ARG A 45 -4.01 4.82 21.56
C ARG A 45 -5.07 3.86 22.09
N ASP A 46 -5.88 3.29 21.19
CA ASP A 46 -6.94 2.34 21.50
C ASP A 46 -6.41 0.90 21.70
N GLY A 47 -5.12 0.68 21.41
CA GLY A 47 -4.45 -0.62 21.56
C GLY A 47 -4.44 -1.46 20.30
N ASP A 48 -4.99 -0.95 19.19
CA ASP A 48 -5.01 -1.65 17.91
C ASP A 48 -3.65 -1.63 17.21
N LEU A 49 -3.36 -2.68 16.44
CA LEU A 49 -2.15 -2.80 15.63
C LEU A 49 -2.41 -2.25 14.22
N GLU A 50 -1.65 -1.22 13.84
CA GLU A 50 -1.80 -0.51 12.57
C GLU A 50 -0.48 -0.43 11.80
N ILE A 51 -0.58 -0.49 10.48
CA ILE A 51 0.56 -0.27 9.57
C ILE A 51 0.73 1.23 9.37
N ALA A 52 1.74 1.82 10.02
CA ALA A 52 1.94 3.26 10.08
C ALA A 52 3.02 3.79 9.13
N ASN A 53 3.82 2.92 8.50
CA ASN A 53 4.85 3.35 7.56
C ASN A 53 5.15 2.31 6.48
N ALA A 54 5.99 2.69 5.52
CA ALA A 54 6.34 1.84 4.37
C ALA A 54 7.10 0.57 4.77
N ALA A 55 8.02 0.65 5.72
CA ALA A 55 8.80 -0.49 6.18
C ALA A 55 7.90 -1.53 6.87
N GLN A 56 6.98 -1.06 7.71
CA GLN A 56 5.96 -1.90 8.36
C GLN A 56 5.08 -2.59 7.31
N PHE A 57 4.66 -1.87 6.27
CA PHE A 57 3.87 -2.45 5.19
C PHE A 57 4.65 -3.54 4.44
N VAL A 58 5.93 -3.33 4.16
CA VAL A 58 6.77 -4.31 3.47
C VAL A 58 6.90 -5.61 4.28
N GLU A 59 7.16 -5.52 5.58
CA GLU A 59 7.28 -6.70 6.45
C GLU A 59 5.95 -7.42 6.62
N CYS A 60 4.85 -6.69 6.82
CA CYS A 60 3.50 -7.26 6.89
C CYS A 60 3.11 -7.94 5.55
N ALA A 61 3.45 -7.32 4.42
CA ALA A 61 3.17 -7.88 3.10
C ALA A 61 3.97 -9.16 2.85
N LYS A 62 5.24 -9.19 3.24
CA LYS A 62 6.08 -10.39 3.15
C LYS A 62 5.54 -11.52 4.02
N ALA A 63 5.03 -11.23 5.22
CA ALA A 63 4.38 -12.22 6.07
C ALA A 63 3.04 -12.71 5.47
N ALA A 64 2.21 -11.80 4.97
CA ALA A 64 0.93 -12.10 4.34
C ALA A 64 1.08 -12.98 3.09
N ASP A 65 2.06 -12.69 2.23
CA ASP A 65 2.32 -13.49 1.03
C ASP A 65 2.70 -14.94 1.36
N ARG A 66 3.41 -15.16 2.48
CA ARG A 66 3.73 -16.51 2.96
C ARG A 66 2.53 -17.19 3.60
N LEU A 67 1.71 -16.45 4.35
CA LEU A 67 0.48 -16.95 4.95
C LEU A 67 -0.55 -17.39 3.91
N ALA A 68 -0.61 -16.72 2.75
CA ALA A 68 -1.59 -17.02 1.70
C ALA A 68 -1.48 -18.46 1.12
N GLY A 69 -0.34 -19.12 1.31
CA GLY A 69 -0.13 -20.51 0.90
C GLY A 69 -0.33 -21.54 2.02
N LEU A 70 -0.73 -21.12 3.23
CA LEU A 70 -0.86 -22.00 4.40
C LEU A 70 -2.34 -22.25 4.72
N ASP A 71 -2.63 -23.47 5.17
CA ASP A 71 -3.94 -23.88 5.69
C ASP A 71 -3.80 -24.32 7.16
N PRO A 72 -3.71 -23.38 8.10
CA PRO A 72 -3.63 -23.68 9.54
C PRO A 72 -4.96 -24.32 10.01
N ALA A 73 -4.85 -25.41 10.78
CA ALA A 73 -6.00 -26.11 11.36
C ALA A 73 -6.61 -25.35 12.54
N ASP A 74 -5.82 -24.53 13.24
CA ASP A 74 -6.32 -23.65 14.28
C ASP A 74 -7.14 -22.50 13.66
N ARG A 75 -8.44 -22.48 13.99
CA ARG A 75 -9.40 -21.50 13.47
C ARG A 75 -9.06 -20.06 13.84
N ASP A 76 -8.47 -19.82 15.00
CA ASP A 76 -8.10 -18.46 15.41
C ASP A 76 -6.87 -17.98 14.63
N VAL A 77 -5.90 -18.87 14.39
CA VAL A 77 -4.73 -18.58 13.55
C VAL A 77 -5.16 -18.33 12.11
N ALA A 78 -6.02 -19.19 11.54
CA ALA A 78 -6.58 -19.02 10.20
C ALA A 78 -7.32 -17.69 10.03
N ARG A 79 -8.17 -17.32 11.00
CA ARG A 79 -8.90 -16.05 10.98
C ARG A 79 -7.95 -14.85 10.99
N ARG A 80 -6.97 -14.82 11.89
CA ARG A 80 -6.00 -13.72 12.00
C ARG A 80 -5.12 -13.62 10.75
N ALA A 81 -4.73 -14.76 10.15
CA ALA A 81 -4.02 -14.80 8.88
C ALA A 81 -4.85 -14.17 7.76
N GLY A 82 -6.13 -14.53 7.65
CA GLY A 82 -7.07 -13.94 6.69
C GLY A 82 -7.25 -12.43 6.89
N GLU A 83 -7.37 -11.96 8.14
CA GLU A 83 -7.47 -10.52 8.47
C GLU A 83 -6.23 -9.75 8.01
N LEU A 84 -5.02 -10.29 8.24
CA LEU A 84 -3.77 -9.67 7.80
C LEU A 84 -3.65 -9.65 6.27
N ILE A 85 -3.96 -10.75 5.59
CA ILE A 85 -3.95 -10.83 4.13
C ILE A 85 -4.90 -9.79 3.54
N ALA A 86 -6.14 -9.73 4.02
CA ALA A 86 -7.13 -8.77 3.56
C ALA A 86 -6.74 -7.32 3.88
N GLU A 87 -6.05 -7.07 4.99
CA GLU A 87 -5.49 -5.75 5.31
C GLU A 87 -4.38 -5.35 4.33
N VAL A 88 -3.43 -6.23 4.04
CA VAL A 88 -2.35 -5.98 3.08
C VAL A 88 -2.91 -5.76 1.68
N GLU A 89 -3.84 -6.59 1.22
CA GLU A 89 -4.49 -6.47 -0.09
C GLU A 89 -5.22 -5.13 -0.24
N ARG A 90 -5.99 -4.72 0.78
CA ARG A 90 -6.60 -3.39 0.80
C ARG A 90 -5.55 -2.29 0.79
N GLY A 91 -4.43 -2.47 1.49
CA GLY A 91 -3.31 -1.54 1.50
C GLY A 91 -2.58 -1.40 0.15
N ARG A 92 -2.50 -2.49 -0.64
CA ARG A 92 -1.96 -2.50 -2.02
C ARG A 92 -2.82 -1.71 -3.00
N GLY A 93 -4.10 -1.50 -2.67
CA GLY A 93 -5.00 -0.65 -3.42
C GLY A 93 -4.48 0.79 -3.54
N PHE A 94 -4.97 1.51 -4.54
CA PHE A 94 -4.62 2.92 -4.74
C PHE A 94 -5.85 3.79 -4.58
N ARG A 95 -5.68 4.94 -3.92
CA ARG A 95 -6.70 5.95 -3.77
C ARG A 95 -6.19 7.30 -4.27
N TRP A 96 -7.12 8.11 -4.78
CA TRP A 96 -6.87 9.50 -5.10
C TRP A 96 -6.88 10.32 -3.81
N ASP A 97 -5.78 11.01 -3.54
CA ASP A 97 -5.58 11.81 -2.33
C ASP A 97 -6.60 12.96 -2.25
N GLU A 98 -6.78 13.67 -3.37
CA GLU A 98 -7.69 14.82 -3.51
C GLU A 98 -8.60 14.63 -4.74
N PRO A 99 -9.67 13.81 -4.65
CA PRO A 99 -10.44 13.39 -5.83
C PRO A 99 -11.03 14.58 -6.61
N VAL A 100 -11.42 15.65 -5.91
CA VAL A 100 -11.98 16.87 -6.53
C VAL A 100 -10.92 17.62 -7.32
N ARG A 101 -9.74 17.85 -6.74
CA ARG A 101 -8.64 18.55 -7.41
C ARG A 101 -8.13 17.74 -8.59
N THR A 102 -7.97 16.44 -8.42
CA THR A 102 -7.57 15.55 -9.52
C THR A 102 -8.60 15.60 -10.65
N ALA A 103 -9.89 15.49 -10.35
CA ALA A 103 -10.94 15.58 -11.35
C ALA A 103 -10.90 16.92 -12.11
N ALA A 104 -10.68 18.03 -11.40
CA ALA A 104 -10.53 19.35 -12.01
C ALA A 104 -9.30 19.43 -12.94
N LEU A 105 -8.14 18.90 -12.53
CA LEU A 105 -6.94 18.86 -13.38
C LEU A 105 -7.13 17.99 -14.62
N CYS A 106 -7.78 16.83 -14.48
CA CYS A 106 -8.14 15.98 -15.62
C CYS A 106 -9.08 16.70 -16.59
N ALA A 107 -10.06 17.46 -16.07
CA ALA A 107 -10.96 18.25 -16.89
C ALA A 107 -10.20 19.35 -17.65
N VAL A 108 -9.28 20.06 -17.00
CA VAL A 108 -8.41 21.05 -17.67
C VAL A 108 -7.56 20.40 -18.76
N ALA A 109 -6.96 19.24 -18.50
CA ALA A 109 -6.19 18.51 -19.50
C ALA A 109 -7.03 18.12 -20.73
N ALA A 110 -8.27 17.66 -20.51
CA ALA A 110 -9.21 17.36 -21.58
C ALA A 110 -9.59 18.61 -22.37
N VAL A 111 -9.85 19.74 -21.71
CA VAL A 111 -10.15 21.03 -22.36
C VAL A 111 -8.97 21.51 -23.22
N VAL A 112 -7.73 21.37 -22.73
CA VAL A 112 -6.54 21.74 -23.51
C VAL A 112 -6.38 20.85 -24.74
N ALA A 113 -6.57 19.54 -24.61
CA ALA A 113 -6.47 18.60 -25.72
C ALA A 113 -7.55 18.87 -26.78
N VAL A 114 -8.81 18.91 -26.36
CA VAL A 114 -9.96 19.06 -27.26
C VAL A 114 -10.01 20.48 -27.83
N GLY A 115 -9.84 21.50 -26.99
CA GLY A 115 -9.82 22.90 -27.43
C GLY A 115 -8.66 23.19 -28.38
N GLY A 116 -7.48 22.65 -28.10
CA GLY A 116 -6.32 22.75 -28.98
C GLY A 116 -6.52 22.06 -30.32
N ALA A 117 -7.13 20.87 -30.32
CA ALA A 117 -7.47 20.16 -31.56
C ALA A 117 -8.51 20.91 -32.41
N VAL A 118 -9.55 21.48 -31.77
CA VAL A 118 -10.57 22.29 -32.44
C VAL A 118 -9.94 23.54 -33.06
N LEU A 119 -9.13 24.28 -32.28
CA LEU A 119 -8.43 25.46 -32.79
C LEU A 119 -7.48 25.11 -33.93
N GLY A 120 -6.71 24.03 -33.79
CA GLY A 120 -5.82 23.51 -34.83
C GLY A 120 -6.56 23.14 -36.11
N GLY A 121 -7.76 22.56 -36.00
CA GLY A 121 -8.62 22.29 -37.15
C GLY A 121 -9.10 23.57 -37.84
N VAL A 122 -9.52 24.59 -37.08
CA VAL A 122 -9.98 25.88 -37.62
C VAL A 122 -8.87 26.62 -38.37
N VAL A 123 -7.62 26.53 -37.90
CA VAL A 123 -6.47 27.15 -38.57
C VAL A 123 -5.74 26.21 -39.55
N GLU A 124 -6.31 25.03 -39.83
CA GLU A 124 -5.74 23.99 -40.70
C GLU A 124 -4.29 23.58 -40.32
N SER A 125 -3.94 23.69 -39.05
CA SER A 125 -2.60 23.41 -38.52
C SER A 125 -2.52 22.03 -37.87
N VAL A 126 -2.13 21.04 -38.66
CA VAL A 126 -1.84 19.67 -38.18
C VAL A 126 -0.83 19.67 -37.02
N PRO A 127 0.29 20.45 -37.06
CA PRO A 127 1.24 20.49 -35.95
C PRO A 127 0.60 20.92 -34.63
N LEU A 128 -0.32 21.90 -34.67
CA LEU A 128 -1.00 22.39 -33.47
C LEU A 128 -1.90 21.33 -32.84
N VAL A 129 -2.63 20.57 -33.67
CA VAL A 129 -3.46 19.45 -33.21
C VAL A 129 -2.60 18.38 -32.52
N VAL A 130 -1.48 18.01 -33.13
CA VAL A 130 -0.58 16.99 -32.57
C VAL A 130 0.02 17.45 -31.24
N VAL A 131 0.54 18.69 -31.17
CA VAL A 131 1.16 19.22 -29.95
C VAL A 131 0.16 19.29 -28.80
N THR A 132 -1.05 19.77 -29.04
CA THR A 132 -2.07 19.92 -28.00
C THR A 132 -2.62 18.57 -27.52
N ALA A 133 -2.78 17.59 -28.42
CA ALA A 133 -3.14 16.23 -28.05
C ALA A 133 -2.05 15.55 -27.19
N VAL A 134 -0.78 15.69 -27.57
CA VAL A 134 0.34 15.15 -26.79
C VAL A 134 0.42 15.82 -25.42
N LEU A 135 0.35 17.16 -25.36
CA LEU A 135 0.40 17.90 -24.11
C LEU A 135 -0.75 17.54 -23.17
N GLY A 136 -1.98 17.45 -23.68
CA GLY A 136 -3.14 17.06 -22.87
C GLY A 136 -3.01 15.64 -22.31
N ASN A 137 -2.52 14.69 -23.12
CA ASN A 137 -2.26 13.32 -22.66
C ASN A 137 -1.14 13.27 -21.61
N LEU A 138 -0.05 14.01 -21.80
CA LEU A 138 1.03 14.09 -20.81
C LEU A 138 0.55 14.70 -19.50
N LEU A 139 -0.28 15.74 -19.55
CA LEU A 139 -0.84 16.37 -18.36
C LEU A 139 -1.77 15.42 -17.61
N LEU A 140 -2.63 14.69 -18.33
CA LEU A 140 -3.52 13.69 -17.75
C LEU A 140 -2.71 12.55 -17.13
N PHE A 141 -1.71 12.03 -17.85
CA PHE A 141 -0.82 10.98 -17.36
C PHE A 141 -0.06 11.40 -16.10
N ALA A 142 0.54 12.60 -16.10
CA ALA A 142 1.24 13.15 -14.95
C ALA A 142 0.30 13.35 -13.75
N THR A 143 -0.92 13.85 -13.98
CA THR A 143 -1.94 14.02 -12.93
C THR A 143 -2.33 12.68 -12.32
N VAL A 144 -2.55 11.66 -13.15
CA VAL A 144 -2.91 10.31 -12.70
C VAL A 144 -1.81 9.71 -11.84
N LEU A 145 -0.56 9.78 -12.29
CA LEU A 145 0.57 9.19 -11.56
C LEU A 145 0.89 9.91 -10.26
N THR A 146 0.76 11.24 -10.21
CA THR A 146 1.10 12.03 -9.03
C THR A 146 0.01 12.04 -7.96
N ALA A 147 -1.25 11.92 -8.35
CA ALA A 147 -2.37 11.96 -7.42
C ALA A 147 -2.79 10.57 -6.88
N ARG A 148 -2.27 9.47 -7.46
CA ARG A 148 -2.47 8.12 -6.93
C ARG A 148 -1.54 7.87 -5.75
N ARG A 149 -2.10 7.66 -4.55
CA ARG A 149 -1.34 7.19 -3.39
C ARG A 149 -1.76 5.77 -3.02
N PRO A 150 -0.83 4.92 -2.56
CA PRO A 150 -1.20 3.63 -1.96
C PRO A 150 -2.13 3.84 -0.76
N MET A 151 -3.15 2.99 -0.62
CA MET A 151 -4.13 3.10 0.45
C MET A 151 -3.50 2.96 1.84
N TRP A 152 -2.47 2.12 1.97
CA TRP A 152 -1.72 2.00 3.23
C TRP A 152 -1.13 3.34 3.67
N ARG A 153 -0.64 4.17 2.72
CA ARG A 153 -0.03 5.47 3.02
C ARG A 153 -1.08 6.47 3.50
N VAL A 154 -2.23 6.52 2.84
CA VAL A 154 -3.34 7.40 3.24
C VAL A 154 -3.83 7.02 4.65
N ARG A 155 -3.99 5.71 4.94
CA ARG A 155 -4.36 5.24 6.27
C ARG A 155 -3.30 5.59 7.32
N ALA A 156 -2.02 5.37 7.02
CA ALA A 156 -0.92 5.72 7.91
C ALA A 156 -0.90 7.22 8.25
N GLU A 157 -1.08 8.11 7.27
CA GLU A 157 -1.13 9.56 7.48
C GLU A 157 -2.33 9.97 8.37
N LEU A 158 -3.49 9.31 8.23
CA LEU A 158 -4.66 9.52 9.08
C LEU A 158 -4.46 8.98 10.51
N MET A 159 -3.76 7.86 10.67
CA MET A 159 -3.54 7.21 11.96
C MET A 159 -2.36 7.81 12.73
N ALA A 160 -1.45 8.52 12.08
CA ALA A 160 -0.27 9.16 12.67
C ALA A 160 -0.51 9.86 14.03
N PRO A 161 -1.55 10.70 14.22
CA PRO A 161 -1.80 11.34 15.52
C PRO A 161 -2.25 10.38 16.63
N MET A 162 -2.77 9.20 16.26
CA MET A 162 -3.26 8.18 17.19
C MET A 162 -2.20 7.14 17.56
N ILE A 163 -1.01 7.17 16.96
CA ILE A 163 0.05 6.21 17.29
C ILE A 163 0.58 6.50 18.70
N ARG A 164 0.55 5.49 19.56
CA ARG A 164 1.09 5.54 20.93
C ARG A 164 2.50 4.95 20.98
N ALA A 165 2.72 3.84 20.28
CA ALA A 165 4.02 3.19 20.20
C ALA A 165 4.30 2.80 18.75
N HIS A 166 5.50 3.12 18.26
CA HIS A 166 5.92 2.75 16.94
C HIS A 166 6.42 1.30 16.96
N GLY A 167 6.02 0.54 15.94
CA GLY A 167 6.72 -0.67 15.54
C GLY A 167 8.06 -0.33 14.90
N ILE A 168 8.46 -1.11 13.89
CA ILE A 168 9.72 -0.88 13.16
C ILE A 168 9.74 0.48 12.44
#